data_AF-A0A8S9SDE2-F1
#
_entry.id   AF-A0A8S9SDE2-F1
#
_cell.length_a   1.000
_cell.length_b   1.000
_cell.length_c   1.000
_cell.angle_alpha   90.00
_cell.angle_beta   90.00
_cell.angle_gamma   90.00
#
_symmetry.space_group_name_H-M   'P 1'
#
loop_
_entity.id
_entity.type
_entity.pdbx_description
1 polymer ?
#
loop_
_entity_poly.entity_id
_entity_poly.type
_entity_poly.pdbx_seq_one_letter_code
_entity_poly.pdbx_strand_id
1 'polypeptide(L)'
;MDRYGSDRPDARFDLELKDVSNVFTESSFRVFTEALESGGIIKVLCVPSGAKKYSNSALKKGDVYNEAMKSGAKGLPFLKVLDNGDLEGVAALVSSLDSEDKSNFVRQCGAKPGDLILFGVGPAASVNKTLDRLRLFVAHDMDLIDHSKHSIMWVTDFPMFEWNEPEQRLEALHHPFTAPRPEDMDDLPSARALAYDMVYNGVEIGGGSLRIYKRDVQEKVLEIIGISAEEVRITLFD
;
A
#
# COMPACT_ATOMS: atom_id res chain seq x y z
N MET A 1 3.97 -1.28 4.67
CA MET A 1 3.49 -0.72 3.39
C MET A 1 3.95 -1.46 2.14
N ASP A 2 5.24 -1.56 1.82
CA ASP A 2 5.66 -1.98 0.47
C ASP A 2 5.13 -3.35 0.01
N ARG A 3 5.28 -4.38 0.86
CA ARG A 3 4.93 -5.77 0.57
C ARG A 3 3.44 -6.10 0.68
N TYR A 4 2.68 -5.38 1.50
CA TYR A 4 1.29 -5.76 1.83
C TYR A 4 0.27 -4.64 1.61
N GLY A 5 0.72 -3.41 1.36
CA GLY A 5 -0.16 -2.24 1.28
C GLY A 5 -0.74 -1.79 2.62
N SER A 6 -0.28 -2.38 3.73
CA SER A 6 -0.84 -2.20 5.07
C SER A 6 0.26 -2.07 6.12
N ASP A 7 -0.08 -1.39 7.22
CA ASP A 7 0.64 -1.30 8.50
C ASP A 7 0.17 -2.35 9.52
N ARG A 8 -0.88 -3.11 9.19
CA ARG A 8 -1.40 -4.24 9.97
C ARG A 8 -1.62 -5.47 9.08
N PRO A 9 -0.58 -6.02 8.46
CA PRO A 9 -0.74 -7.09 7.49
C PRO A 9 -1.09 -8.44 8.14
N ASP A 10 -1.95 -9.20 7.49
CA ASP A 10 -2.16 -10.61 7.81
C ASP A 10 -1.16 -11.47 7.01
N ALA A 11 -0.12 -12.00 7.65
CA ALA A 11 0.90 -12.83 6.98
C ALA A 11 0.61 -14.33 6.98
N ARG A 12 -0.63 -14.77 7.28
CA ARG A 12 -0.99 -16.20 7.25
C ARG A 12 -1.09 -16.79 5.83
N PHE A 13 -1.08 -15.94 4.80
CA PHE A 13 -1.18 -16.34 3.40
C PHE A 13 -0.26 -15.50 2.51
N ASP A 14 0.25 -16.14 1.46
CA ASP A 14 1.18 -15.54 0.50
C ASP A 14 0.42 -14.80 -0.59
N LEU A 15 0.52 -13.47 -0.62
CA LEU A 15 -0.02 -12.61 -1.68
C LEU A 15 0.61 -11.22 -1.54
N GLU A 16 1.93 -11.13 -1.73
CA GLU A 16 2.65 -9.85 -1.63
C GLU A 16 2.41 -8.97 -2.85
N LEU A 17 2.37 -7.66 -2.60
CA LEU A 17 2.32 -6.64 -3.63
C LEU A 17 3.69 -6.50 -4.27
N LYS A 18 3.71 -6.24 -5.57
CA LYS A 18 4.94 -6.03 -6.33
C LYS A 18 4.90 -4.70 -7.05
N ASP A 19 5.93 -3.88 -6.84
CA ASP A 19 6.12 -2.68 -7.64
C ASP A 19 6.62 -3.03 -9.03
N VAL A 20 5.91 -2.53 -10.03
CA VAL A 20 6.20 -2.74 -11.45
C VAL A 20 6.24 -1.41 -12.21
N SER A 21 6.34 -0.29 -11.49
CA SER A 21 6.33 1.06 -12.08
C SER A 21 7.39 1.22 -13.19
N ASN A 22 8.58 0.67 -12.97
CA ASN A 22 9.69 0.72 -13.93
C ASN A 22 9.41 -0.01 -15.26
N VAL A 23 8.51 -1.00 -15.26
CA VAL A 23 8.14 -1.73 -16.49
C VAL A 23 7.29 -0.86 -17.41
N PHE A 24 6.59 0.12 -16.85
CA PHE A 24 5.57 0.88 -17.57
C PHE A 24 5.94 2.36 -17.77
N THR A 25 7.19 2.75 -17.50
CA THR A 25 7.65 4.14 -17.66
C THR A 25 7.47 4.66 -19.09
N GLU A 26 7.67 3.80 -20.10
CA GLU A 26 7.48 4.14 -21.52
C GLU A 26 6.24 3.46 -22.13
N SER A 27 5.29 3.05 -21.30
CA SER A 27 4.09 2.33 -21.74
C SER A 27 3.24 3.18 -22.69
N SER A 28 2.72 2.57 -23.77
CA SER A 28 1.72 3.22 -24.62
C SER A 28 0.32 3.28 -23.96
N PHE A 29 0.13 2.65 -22.81
CA PHE A 29 -1.14 2.68 -22.10
C PHE A 29 -1.28 3.95 -21.26
N ARG A 30 -2.01 4.94 -21.80
CA ARG A 30 -2.15 6.30 -21.25
C ARG A 30 -2.48 6.39 -19.75
N VAL A 31 -3.30 5.48 -19.23
CA VAL A 31 -3.67 5.46 -17.80
C VAL A 31 -2.45 5.24 -16.89
N PHE A 32 -1.46 4.48 -17.36
CA PHE A 32 -0.26 4.18 -16.59
C PHE A 32 0.75 5.33 -16.68
N THR A 33 0.98 5.86 -17.88
CA THR A 33 1.89 7.00 -18.05
C THR A 33 1.40 8.25 -17.34
N GLU A 34 0.12 8.61 -17.47
CA GLU A 34 -0.46 9.76 -16.74
C GLU A 34 -0.28 9.62 -15.21
N ALA A 35 -0.42 8.40 -14.68
CA ALA A 35 -0.24 8.15 -13.25
C ALA A 35 1.21 8.29 -12.80
N LEU A 36 2.18 7.77 -13.58
CA LEU A 36 3.60 7.88 -13.29
C LEU A 36 4.11 9.32 -13.45
N GLU A 37 3.69 10.04 -14.49
CA GLU A 37 4.01 11.46 -14.71
C GLU A 37 3.52 12.35 -13.57
N SER A 38 2.41 11.96 -12.93
CA SER A 38 1.86 12.64 -11.74
C SER A 38 2.55 12.23 -10.42
N GLY A 39 3.66 11.48 -10.47
CA GLY A 39 4.37 10.99 -9.28
C GLY A 39 3.69 9.79 -8.57
N GLY A 40 2.74 9.15 -9.23
CA GLY A 40 2.10 7.93 -8.76
C GLY A 40 2.96 6.68 -8.94
N ILE A 41 2.42 5.54 -8.53
CA ILE A 41 3.07 4.22 -8.64
C ILE A 41 2.13 3.22 -9.30
N ILE A 42 2.71 2.12 -9.77
CA ILE A 42 1.99 0.95 -10.29
C ILE A 42 2.45 -0.27 -9.52
N LYS A 43 1.51 -0.89 -8.80
CA LYS A 43 1.73 -2.15 -8.11
C LYS A 43 0.78 -3.22 -8.59
N VAL A 44 1.17 -4.47 -8.43
CA VAL A 44 0.36 -5.62 -8.79
C VAL A 44 0.17 -6.58 -7.62
N LEU A 45 -0.97 -7.25 -7.64
CA LEU A 45 -1.30 -8.41 -6.82
C LEU A 45 -1.43 -9.61 -7.75
N CYS A 46 -0.54 -10.60 -7.61
CA CYS A 46 -0.59 -11.84 -8.38
C CYS A 46 -1.37 -12.91 -7.61
N VAL A 47 -2.52 -13.32 -8.13
CA VAL A 47 -3.45 -14.28 -7.54
C VAL A 47 -3.27 -15.66 -8.19
N PRO A 48 -2.72 -16.64 -7.45
CA PRO A 48 -2.52 -17.99 -7.97
C PRO A 48 -3.82 -18.62 -8.45
N SER A 49 -3.83 -19.22 -9.63
CA SER A 49 -5.04 -19.81 -10.26
C SER A 49 -6.22 -18.85 -10.45
N GLY A 50 -6.03 -17.54 -10.24
CA GLY A 50 -7.11 -16.56 -10.30
C GLY A 50 -7.73 -16.40 -11.69
N ALA A 51 -7.00 -16.73 -12.77
CA ALA A 51 -7.54 -16.67 -14.13
C ALA A 51 -8.65 -17.70 -14.37
N LYS A 52 -8.59 -18.83 -13.65
CA LYS A 52 -9.58 -19.92 -13.69
C LYS A 52 -10.78 -19.63 -12.80
N LYS A 53 -10.58 -18.95 -11.67
CA LYS A 53 -11.63 -18.57 -10.70
C LYS A 53 -12.48 -17.40 -11.19
N TYR A 54 -11.85 -16.34 -11.72
CA TYR A 54 -12.55 -15.08 -12.04
C TYR A 54 -12.78 -14.90 -13.53
N SER A 55 -14.05 -14.76 -13.93
CA SER A 55 -14.41 -14.42 -15.32
C SER A 55 -14.06 -12.97 -15.64
N ASN A 56 -13.92 -12.63 -16.93
CA ASN A 56 -13.69 -11.24 -17.35
C ASN A 56 -14.85 -10.31 -16.95
N SER A 57 -16.09 -10.84 -16.84
CA SER A 57 -17.21 -10.08 -16.32
C SER A 57 -17.04 -9.78 -14.82
N ALA A 58 -16.57 -10.74 -14.03
CA ALA A 58 -16.31 -10.53 -12.61
C ALA A 58 -15.24 -9.44 -12.37
N LEU A 59 -14.21 -9.42 -13.21
CA LEU A 59 -13.10 -8.45 -13.12
C LEU A 59 -13.46 -7.05 -13.63
N LYS A 60 -14.52 -6.91 -14.43
CA LYS A 60 -14.96 -5.62 -14.99
C LYS A 60 -16.15 -5.00 -14.24
N LYS A 61 -16.98 -5.81 -13.57
CA LYS A 61 -18.22 -5.36 -12.91
C LYS A 61 -18.75 -6.30 -11.81
N GLY A 62 -17.99 -7.32 -11.42
CA GLY A 62 -18.38 -8.23 -10.35
C GLY A 62 -17.78 -7.82 -9.01
N ASP A 63 -17.78 -8.76 -8.05
CA ASP A 63 -17.44 -8.45 -6.67
C ASP A 63 -15.99 -7.99 -6.49
N VAL A 64 -15.03 -8.61 -7.18
CA VAL A 64 -13.61 -8.18 -7.17
C VAL A 64 -13.48 -6.72 -7.65
N TYR A 65 -14.17 -6.37 -8.73
CA TYR A 65 -14.18 -5.00 -9.24
C TYR A 65 -14.82 -4.03 -8.26
N ASN A 66 -16.00 -4.39 -7.74
CA ASN A 66 -16.74 -3.56 -6.78
C ASN A 66 -15.94 -3.35 -5.49
N GLU A 67 -15.19 -4.36 -5.07
CA GLU A 67 -14.33 -4.28 -3.89
C GLU A 67 -13.17 -3.30 -4.09
N ALA A 68 -12.56 -3.27 -5.28
CA ALA A 68 -11.62 -2.23 -5.66
C ALA A 68 -12.29 -0.85 -5.66
N MET A 69 -13.50 -0.70 -6.21
CA MET A 69 -14.15 0.62 -6.27
C MET A 69 -14.45 1.19 -4.87
N LYS A 70 -14.79 0.33 -3.90
CA LYS A 70 -15.01 0.73 -2.50
C LYS A 70 -13.76 1.31 -1.82
N SER A 71 -12.55 1.02 -2.29
CA SER A 71 -11.34 1.66 -1.76
C SER A 71 -11.15 3.10 -2.25
N GLY A 72 -11.89 3.49 -3.30
CA GLY A 72 -11.71 4.74 -4.04
C GLY A 72 -10.96 4.58 -5.37
N ALA A 73 -10.66 3.35 -5.79
CA ALA A 73 -10.06 3.11 -7.10
C ALA A 73 -11.00 3.54 -8.24
N LYS A 74 -10.43 4.05 -9.33
CA LYS A 74 -11.20 4.50 -10.52
C LYS A 74 -11.40 3.40 -11.57
N GLY A 75 -10.67 2.30 -11.44
CA GLY A 75 -10.77 1.12 -12.29
C GLY A 75 -9.91 -0.01 -11.72
N LEU A 76 -9.98 -1.16 -12.37
CA LEU A 76 -9.18 -2.34 -12.02
C LEU A 76 -8.57 -2.94 -13.29
N PRO A 77 -7.42 -2.44 -13.76
CA PRO A 77 -6.69 -3.10 -14.82
C PRO A 77 -6.27 -4.49 -14.37
N PHE A 78 -6.32 -5.46 -15.28
CA PHE A 78 -5.97 -6.84 -14.98
C PHE A 78 -5.41 -7.55 -16.20
N LEU A 79 -4.61 -8.58 -15.94
CA LEU A 79 -4.11 -9.53 -16.93
C LEU A 79 -4.24 -10.96 -16.39
N LYS A 80 -4.55 -11.90 -17.27
CA LYS A 80 -4.55 -13.34 -17.03
C LYS A 80 -3.39 -13.94 -17.78
N VAL A 81 -2.64 -14.80 -17.10
CA VAL A 81 -1.60 -15.61 -17.74
C VAL A 81 -2.28 -16.89 -18.24
N LEU A 82 -2.32 -17.07 -19.55
CA LEU A 82 -2.92 -18.24 -20.19
C LEU A 82 -2.00 -19.46 -20.07
N ASP A 83 -2.55 -20.65 -20.29
CA ASP A 83 -1.81 -21.93 -20.19
C ASP A 83 -0.61 -22.00 -21.15
N ASN A 84 -0.67 -21.30 -22.28
CA ASN A 84 0.41 -21.19 -23.26
C ASN A 84 1.43 -20.07 -22.96
N GLY A 85 1.26 -19.32 -21.86
CA GLY A 85 2.11 -18.21 -21.46
C GLY A 85 1.71 -16.83 -22.02
N ASP A 86 0.70 -16.77 -22.90
CA ASP A 86 0.18 -15.50 -23.39
C ASP A 86 -0.58 -14.72 -22.31
N LEU A 87 -0.75 -13.41 -22.53
CA LEU A 87 -1.52 -12.54 -21.66
C LEU A 87 -2.87 -12.18 -22.29
N GLU A 88 -3.94 -12.37 -21.53
CA GLU A 88 -5.29 -11.91 -21.86
C GLU A 88 -5.77 -10.87 -20.84
N GLY A 89 -6.52 -9.84 -21.23
CA GLY A 89 -7.09 -8.92 -20.27
C GLY A 89 -7.54 -7.61 -20.90
N VAL A 90 -7.14 -6.49 -20.29
CA VAL A 90 -7.40 -5.16 -20.87
C VAL A 90 -6.58 -5.02 -22.16
N ALA A 91 -7.26 -4.93 -23.31
CA ALA A 91 -6.62 -4.98 -24.63
C ALA A 91 -5.50 -3.93 -24.80
N ALA A 92 -5.74 -2.69 -24.38
CA ALA A 92 -4.73 -1.63 -24.45
C ALA A 92 -3.49 -1.92 -23.59
N LEU A 93 -3.65 -2.61 -22.46
CA LEU A 93 -2.55 -3.02 -21.58
C LEU A 93 -1.79 -4.23 -22.16
N VAL A 94 -2.49 -5.19 -22.76
CA VAL A 94 -1.84 -6.33 -23.43
C VAL A 94 -1.01 -5.86 -24.62
N SER A 95 -1.50 -4.87 -25.38
CA SER A 95 -0.81 -4.29 -26.53
C SER A 95 0.29 -3.31 -26.15
N SER A 96 0.33 -2.81 -24.90
CA SER A 96 1.39 -1.91 -24.45
C SER A 96 2.67 -2.63 -24.00
N LEU A 97 2.61 -3.95 -23.85
CA LEU A 97 3.77 -4.79 -23.55
C LEU A 97 4.20 -5.46 -24.86
N ASP A 98 5.47 -5.33 -25.24
CA ASP A 98 6.02 -6.11 -26.35
C ASP A 98 6.37 -7.55 -25.91
N SER A 99 6.86 -8.41 -26.81
CA SER A 99 7.14 -9.80 -26.45
C SER A 99 8.24 -9.97 -25.40
N GLU A 100 9.27 -9.12 -25.40
CA GLU A 100 10.38 -9.21 -24.46
C GLU A 100 9.93 -8.70 -23.08
N ASP A 101 9.25 -7.56 -23.07
CA ASP A 101 8.65 -6.94 -21.89
C ASP A 101 7.62 -7.84 -21.21
N LYS A 102 6.79 -8.56 -21.97
CA LYS A 102 5.82 -9.53 -21.40
C LYS A 102 6.52 -10.59 -20.57
N SER A 103 7.58 -11.18 -21.11
CA SER A 103 8.28 -12.28 -20.43
C SER A 103 8.99 -11.80 -19.16
N ASN A 104 9.58 -10.60 -19.20
CA ASN A 104 10.24 -9.98 -18.06
C ASN A 104 9.22 -9.58 -16.99
N PHE A 105 8.12 -8.94 -17.40
CA PHE A 105 7.00 -8.55 -16.53
C PHE A 105 6.41 -9.75 -15.79
N VAL A 106 6.05 -10.83 -16.50
CA VAL A 106 5.50 -12.05 -15.90
C VAL A 106 6.48 -12.65 -14.88
N ARG A 107 7.79 -12.64 -15.20
CA ARG A 107 8.85 -13.11 -14.30
C ARG A 107 8.97 -12.24 -13.05
N GLN A 108 8.94 -10.91 -13.18
CA GLN A 108 8.97 -9.98 -12.05
C GLN A 108 7.74 -10.19 -11.15
N CYS A 109 6.56 -10.37 -11.76
CA CYS A 109 5.34 -10.76 -11.07
C CYS A 109 5.43 -12.13 -10.39
N GLY A 110 6.38 -12.99 -10.79
CA GLY A 110 6.45 -14.38 -10.34
C GLY A 110 5.20 -15.18 -10.72
N ALA A 111 4.48 -14.71 -11.75
CA ALA A 111 3.21 -15.27 -12.17
C ALA A 111 3.44 -16.52 -13.01
N LYS A 112 2.53 -17.48 -12.91
CA LYS A 112 2.53 -18.74 -13.65
C LYS A 112 1.30 -18.84 -14.55
N PRO A 113 1.32 -19.73 -15.55
CA PRO A 113 0.13 -20.05 -16.32
C PRO A 113 -1.06 -20.40 -15.42
N GLY A 114 -2.20 -19.75 -15.66
CA GLY A 114 -3.42 -19.84 -14.85
C GLY A 114 -3.57 -18.74 -13.79
N ASP A 115 -2.56 -17.90 -13.56
CA ASP A 115 -2.62 -16.84 -12.55
C ASP A 115 -3.29 -15.56 -13.09
N LEU A 116 -3.83 -14.77 -12.16
CA LEU A 116 -4.42 -13.46 -12.42
C LEU A 116 -3.54 -12.38 -11.81
N ILE A 117 -3.27 -11.32 -12.57
CA ILE A 117 -2.53 -10.15 -12.13
C ILE A 117 -3.52 -8.98 -12.05
N LEU A 118 -3.75 -8.46 -10.84
CA LEU A 118 -4.57 -7.28 -10.58
C LEU A 118 -3.67 -6.07 -10.36
N PHE A 119 -4.02 -4.91 -10.94
CA PHE A 119 -3.20 -3.70 -10.87
C PHE A 119 -3.84 -2.65 -9.96
N GLY A 120 -3.00 -1.98 -9.18
CA GLY A 120 -3.29 -0.70 -8.54
C GLY A 120 -2.43 0.39 -9.19
N VAL A 121 -3.07 1.49 -9.58
CA VAL A 121 -2.42 2.59 -10.32
C VAL A 121 -2.84 3.93 -9.73
N GLY A 122 -1.88 4.80 -9.44
CA GLY A 122 -2.14 6.15 -8.93
C GLY A 122 -1.27 6.50 -7.71
N PRO A 123 -1.72 7.43 -6.83
CA PRO A 123 -0.97 7.80 -5.64
C PRO A 123 -0.70 6.60 -4.73
N ALA A 124 0.50 6.53 -4.14
CA ALA A 124 0.97 5.37 -3.38
C ALA A 124 0.02 4.91 -2.26
N ALA A 125 -0.54 5.86 -1.50
CA ALA A 125 -1.50 5.55 -0.44
C ALA A 125 -2.78 4.87 -0.99
N SER A 126 -3.31 5.38 -2.11
CA SER A 126 -4.51 4.83 -2.75
C SER A 126 -4.26 3.44 -3.35
N VAL A 127 -3.11 3.25 -4.00
CA VAL A 127 -2.68 1.97 -4.57
C VAL A 127 -2.54 0.91 -3.48
N ASN A 128 -1.80 1.22 -2.41
CA ASN A 128 -1.59 0.32 -1.27
C ASN A 128 -2.93 -0.07 -0.62
N LYS A 129 -3.81 0.92 -0.34
CA LYS A 129 -5.14 0.69 0.24
C LYS A 129 -6.00 -0.22 -0.65
N THR A 130 -5.99 0.00 -1.96
CA THR A 130 -6.78 -0.77 -2.92
C THR A 130 -6.31 -2.22 -2.98
N LEU A 131 -5.00 -2.42 -3.10
CA LEU A 131 -4.43 -3.75 -3.27
C LEU A 131 -4.45 -4.57 -1.97
N ASP A 132 -4.28 -3.96 -0.79
CA ASP A 132 -4.47 -4.65 0.49
C ASP A 132 -5.93 -5.14 0.65
N ARG A 133 -6.90 -4.28 0.32
CA ARG A 133 -8.32 -4.65 0.32
C ARG A 133 -8.61 -5.83 -0.61
N LEU A 134 -8.10 -5.79 -1.84
CA LEU A 134 -8.25 -6.88 -2.80
C LEU A 134 -7.55 -8.15 -2.34
N ARG A 135 -6.36 -8.02 -1.76
CA ARG A 135 -5.58 -9.14 -1.21
C ARG A 135 -6.38 -9.90 -0.15
N LEU A 136 -6.97 -9.20 0.82
CA LEU A 136 -7.82 -9.81 1.85
C LEU A 136 -9.10 -10.41 1.25
N PHE A 137 -9.77 -9.69 0.34
CA PHE A 137 -10.97 -10.17 -0.33
C PHE A 137 -10.73 -11.50 -1.07
N VAL A 138 -9.67 -11.55 -1.89
CA VAL A 138 -9.29 -12.75 -2.65
C VAL A 138 -8.91 -13.89 -1.72
N ALA A 139 -8.16 -13.60 -0.64
CA ALA A 139 -7.77 -14.62 0.32
C ALA A 139 -8.98 -15.28 0.99
N HIS A 140 -10.04 -14.53 1.27
CA HIS A 140 -11.29 -15.08 1.79
C HIS A 140 -12.10 -15.83 0.72
N ASP A 141 -12.28 -15.25 -0.47
CA ASP A 141 -13.08 -15.87 -1.56
C ASP A 141 -12.45 -17.16 -2.12
N MET A 142 -11.12 -17.29 -2.02
CA MET A 142 -10.37 -18.45 -2.47
C MET A 142 -9.88 -19.35 -1.33
N ASP A 143 -10.30 -19.08 -0.08
CA ASP A 143 -9.95 -19.87 1.11
C ASP A 143 -8.42 -20.08 1.27
N LEU A 144 -7.65 -19.01 1.05
CA LEU A 144 -6.17 -19.02 1.10
C LEU A 144 -5.62 -18.87 2.52
N ILE A 145 -6.47 -18.51 3.48
CA ILE A 145 -6.05 -18.21 4.85
C ILE A 145 -5.98 -19.51 5.65
N ASP A 146 -4.77 -19.88 6.06
CA ASP A 146 -4.58 -21.01 6.97
C ASP A 146 -5.02 -20.63 8.39
N HIS A 147 -6.24 -21.01 8.75
CA HIS A 147 -6.83 -20.71 10.06
C HIS A 147 -6.16 -21.45 11.24
N SER A 148 -5.29 -22.43 10.98
CA SER A 148 -4.50 -23.09 12.02
C SER A 148 -3.23 -22.33 12.39
N LYS A 149 -2.80 -21.39 11.53
CA LYS A 149 -1.60 -20.58 11.75
C LYS A 149 -1.90 -19.32 12.54
N HIS A 150 -0.90 -18.90 13.29
CA HIS A 150 -0.86 -17.64 14.00
C HIS A 150 0.26 -16.78 13.41
N SER A 151 -0.05 -15.52 13.11
CA SER A 151 0.91 -14.52 12.64
C SER A 151 0.93 -13.37 13.65
N ILE A 152 2.00 -13.27 14.42
CA ILE A 152 2.26 -12.14 15.34
C ILE A 152 3.49 -11.40 14.82
N MET A 153 3.41 -10.08 14.69
CA MET A 153 4.55 -9.26 14.29
C MET A 153 4.52 -7.88 14.95
N TRP A 154 5.70 -7.27 15.03
CA TRP A 154 5.84 -5.85 15.35
C TRP A 154 6.01 -5.07 14.05
N VAL A 155 5.25 -4.00 13.91
CA VAL A 155 5.47 -2.97 12.89
C VAL A 155 6.13 -1.80 13.60
N THR A 156 7.24 -1.32 13.02
CA THR A 156 8.08 -0.26 13.57
C THR A 156 8.44 0.71 12.46
N ASP A 157 9.20 1.76 12.78
CA ASP A 157 9.71 2.74 11.80
C ASP A 157 8.60 3.48 11.07
N PHE A 158 7.49 3.73 11.77
CA PHE A 158 6.42 4.58 11.33
C PHE A 158 6.93 6.00 11.01
N PRO A 159 6.38 6.69 10.01
CA PRO A 159 6.56 8.13 9.88
C PRO A 159 6.13 8.86 11.14
N MET A 160 6.84 9.94 11.48
CA MET A 160 6.46 10.81 12.60
C MET A 160 5.18 11.57 12.31
N PHE A 161 5.00 11.98 11.05
CA PHE A 161 3.89 12.78 10.58
C PHE A 161 3.27 12.20 9.30
N GLU A 162 2.03 12.55 9.05
CA GLU A 162 1.36 12.34 7.77
C GLU A 162 0.79 13.67 7.23
N TRP A 163 0.71 13.78 5.90
CA TRP A 163 0.11 14.95 5.26
C TRP A 163 -1.40 14.83 5.23
N ASN A 164 -2.09 15.77 5.86
CA ASN A 164 -3.53 15.90 5.81
C ASN A 164 -3.92 16.78 4.61
N GLU A 165 -4.40 16.14 3.53
CA GLU A 165 -4.83 16.86 2.32
C GLU A 165 -5.99 17.83 2.56
N PRO A 166 -7.07 17.49 3.29
CA PRO A 166 -8.13 18.46 3.58
C PRO A 166 -7.66 19.74 4.31
N GLU A 167 -6.77 19.60 5.29
CA GLU A 167 -6.32 20.69 6.14
C GLU A 167 -5.02 21.35 5.66
N GLN A 168 -4.37 20.78 4.65
CA GLN A 168 -3.11 21.25 4.06
C GLN A 168 -2.01 21.44 5.11
N ARG A 169 -1.87 20.48 6.02
CA ARG A 169 -0.84 20.49 7.07
C ARG A 169 -0.35 19.10 7.42
N LEU A 170 0.77 19.03 8.13
CA LEU A 170 1.24 17.80 8.75
C LEU A 170 0.45 17.53 10.04
N GLU A 171 0.12 16.27 10.26
CA GLU A 171 -0.48 15.77 11.49
C GLU A 171 0.39 14.66 12.08
N ALA A 172 0.38 14.51 13.40
CA ALA A 172 1.09 13.42 14.04
C ALA A 172 0.39 12.09 13.70
N LEU A 173 1.14 11.12 13.18
CA LEU A 173 0.58 9.82 12.80
C LEU A 173 0.11 9.00 14.02
N HIS A 174 0.82 9.15 15.15
CA HIS A 174 0.46 8.55 16.44
C HIS A 174 0.04 9.65 17.41
N HIS A 175 0.67 9.75 18.58
CA HIS A 175 0.47 10.86 19.51
C HIS A 175 1.51 11.97 19.27
N PRO A 176 1.17 13.26 19.40
CA PRO A 176 2.11 14.40 19.34
C PRO A 176 3.28 14.37 20.34
N PHE A 177 3.28 13.43 21.29
CA PHE A 177 4.33 13.26 22.30
C PHE A 177 5.26 12.07 21.98
N THR A 178 5.08 11.46 20.81
CA THR A 178 5.93 10.38 20.33
C THR A 178 7.32 10.91 20.01
N ALA A 179 8.35 10.22 20.47
CA ALA A 179 9.73 10.63 20.22
C ALA A 179 10.12 10.35 18.77
N PRO A 180 10.79 11.29 18.08
CA PRO A 180 11.42 11.02 16.80
C PRO A 180 12.64 10.11 16.97
N ARG A 181 13.03 9.40 15.90
CA ARG A 181 14.29 8.68 15.85
C ARG A 181 15.46 9.66 15.92
N PRO A 182 16.45 9.42 16.81
CA PRO A 182 17.60 10.31 16.94
C PRO A 182 18.38 10.53 15.63
N GLU A 183 18.41 9.52 14.76
CA GLU A 183 19.13 9.58 13.49
C GLU A 183 18.48 10.52 12.46
N ASP A 184 17.19 10.83 12.62
CA ASP A 184 16.41 11.60 11.63
C ASP A 184 16.16 13.05 12.11
N MET A 185 16.81 13.47 13.20
CA MET A 185 16.57 14.77 13.84
C MET A 185 16.93 15.99 12.97
N ASP A 186 17.77 15.79 11.94
CA ASP A 186 18.16 16.85 11.00
C ASP A 186 17.01 17.25 10.05
N ASP A 187 16.06 16.35 9.81
CA ASP A 187 14.85 16.60 9.01
C ASP A 187 13.61 16.06 9.73
N LEU A 188 13.22 16.74 10.81
CA LEU A 188 12.13 16.33 11.67
C LEU A 188 10.79 16.08 10.92
N PRO A 189 10.36 16.90 9.94
CA PRO A 189 9.14 16.63 9.17
C PRO A 189 9.10 15.28 8.44
N SER A 190 10.25 14.73 8.04
CA SER A 190 10.34 13.42 7.39
C SER A 190 10.81 12.30 8.34
N ALA A 191 11.05 12.62 9.60
CA ALA A 191 11.61 11.69 10.57
C ALA A 191 10.72 10.48 10.81
N ARG A 192 11.34 9.37 11.18
CA ARG A 192 10.64 8.20 11.72
C ARG A 192 10.33 8.41 13.20
N ALA A 193 9.21 7.86 13.65
CA ALA A 193 8.83 7.78 15.05
C ALA A 193 9.49 6.57 15.73
N LEU A 194 9.84 6.73 17.00
CA LEU A 194 10.07 5.63 17.93
C LEU A 194 8.72 5.09 18.44
N ALA A 195 7.90 4.64 17.49
CA ALA A 195 6.60 4.01 17.70
C ALA A 195 6.60 2.57 17.20
N TYR A 196 5.69 1.77 17.73
CA TYR A 196 5.56 0.37 17.40
C TYR A 196 4.12 -0.09 17.60
N ASP A 197 3.67 -0.99 16.71
CA ASP A 197 2.39 -1.67 16.80
C ASP A 197 2.58 -3.18 16.79
N MET A 198 1.87 -3.88 17.65
CA MET A 198 1.74 -5.34 17.63
C MET A 198 0.53 -5.73 16.81
N VAL A 199 0.78 -6.53 15.78
CA VAL A 199 -0.25 -7.01 14.86
C VAL A 199 -0.38 -8.51 15.02
N TYR A 200 -1.61 -8.97 15.20
CA TYR A 200 -1.97 -10.38 15.24
C TYR A 200 -3.02 -10.69 14.17
N ASN A 201 -2.67 -11.56 13.23
CA ASN A 201 -3.57 -12.04 12.16
C ASN A 201 -4.26 -10.89 11.38
N GLY A 202 -3.51 -9.82 11.08
CA GLY A 202 -4.01 -8.65 10.37
C GLY A 202 -4.80 -7.65 11.22
N VAL A 203 -4.80 -7.81 12.54
CA VAL A 203 -5.46 -6.90 13.48
C VAL A 203 -4.41 -6.30 14.40
N GLU A 204 -4.41 -4.98 14.53
CA GLU A 204 -3.63 -4.30 15.57
C GLU A 204 -4.21 -4.66 16.94
N ILE A 205 -3.38 -5.25 17.81
CA ILE A 205 -3.80 -5.69 19.16
C ILE A 205 -3.19 -4.84 20.27
N GLY A 206 -2.35 -3.89 19.92
CA GLY A 206 -1.78 -2.92 20.84
C GLY A 206 -0.62 -2.18 20.20
N GLY A 207 -0.32 -1.00 20.72
CA GLY A 207 0.76 -0.17 20.22
C GLY A 207 1.32 0.72 21.31
N GLY A 208 2.39 1.42 20.99
CA GLY A 208 3.05 2.33 21.91
C GLY A 208 4.12 3.17 21.24
N SER A 209 4.66 4.11 22.00
CA SER A 209 5.79 4.90 21.56
C SER A 209 6.64 5.37 22.73
N LEU A 210 7.92 5.60 22.46
CA LEU A 210 8.78 6.34 23.37
C LEU A 210 8.30 7.79 23.40
N ARG A 211 8.39 8.43 24.57
CA ARG A 211 7.89 9.79 24.77
C ARG A 211 9.02 10.81 24.65
N ILE A 212 8.69 11.96 24.08
CA ILE A 212 9.59 13.11 24.08
C ILE A 212 9.77 13.57 25.54
N TYR A 213 11.03 13.59 26.00
CA TYR A 213 11.39 14.10 27.32
C TYR A 213 12.14 15.44 27.26
N LYS A 214 12.53 15.87 26.07
CA LYS A 214 13.24 17.13 25.83
C LYS A 214 12.26 18.20 25.37
N ARG A 215 12.20 19.30 26.12
CA ARG A 215 11.28 20.41 25.86
C ARG A 215 11.45 21.01 24.46
N ASP A 216 12.67 21.28 24.06
CA ASP A 216 13.00 21.89 22.76
C ASP A 216 12.56 21.00 21.59
N VAL A 217 12.63 19.67 21.74
CA VAL A 217 12.13 18.73 20.74
C VAL A 217 10.60 18.74 20.72
N GLN A 218 9.96 18.78 21.88
CA GLN A 218 8.50 18.78 21.97
C GLN A 218 7.89 20.05 21.35
N GLU A 219 8.48 21.22 21.62
CA GLU A 219 8.08 22.49 21.03
C GLU A 219 8.13 22.42 19.49
N LYS A 220 9.24 21.92 18.91
CA LYS A 220 9.37 21.73 17.46
C LYS A 220 8.31 20.80 16.86
N VAL A 221 8.01 19.68 17.52
CA VAL A 221 6.99 18.73 17.05
C VAL A 221 5.60 19.38 17.02
N LEU A 222 5.25 20.16 18.06
CA LEU A 222 3.97 20.85 18.14
C LEU A 222 3.84 21.97 17.11
N GLU A 223 4.93 22.72 16.87
CA GLU A 223 4.99 23.73 15.81
C GLU A 223 4.77 23.11 14.42
N ILE A 224 5.38 21.95 14.13
CA ILE A 224 5.22 21.24 12.83
C ILE A 224 3.76 20.86 12.57
N ILE A 225 3.04 20.41 13.60
CA ILE A 225 1.61 20.06 13.45
C ILE A 225 0.67 21.28 13.54
N GLY A 226 1.23 22.49 13.58
CA GLY A 226 0.49 23.74 13.49
C GLY A 226 -0.08 24.26 14.81
N ILE A 227 0.39 23.77 15.96
CA ILE A 227 0.02 24.36 17.26
C ILE A 227 0.83 25.64 17.47
N SER A 228 0.14 26.74 17.79
CA SER A 228 0.80 28.04 17.97
C SER A 228 1.73 28.06 19.19
N ALA A 229 2.77 28.88 19.18
CA ALA A 229 3.70 29.01 20.30
C ALA A 229 3.04 29.46 21.62
N GLU A 230 1.84 30.03 21.57
CA GLU A 230 1.03 30.38 22.75
C GLU A 230 0.30 29.14 23.30
N GLU A 231 -0.35 28.37 22.44
CA GLU A 231 -1.01 27.11 22.79
C GLU A 231 0.00 26.05 23.23
N VAL A 232 1.20 26.01 22.63
CA VAL A 232 2.31 25.14 23.06
C VAL A 232 2.70 25.42 24.50
N ARG A 233 2.76 26.70 24.92
CA ARG A 233 3.05 27.02 26.32
C ARG A 233 1.96 26.47 27.22
N ILE A 234 0.69 26.74 26.93
CA ILE A 234 -0.42 26.23 27.76
C ILE A 234 -0.37 24.69 27.85
N THR A 235 -0.17 24.00 26.71
CA THR A 235 -0.16 22.54 26.62
C THR A 235 1.00 21.87 27.36
N LEU A 236 2.14 22.55 27.51
CA LEU A 236 3.33 22.00 28.17
C LEU A 236 3.48 22.41 29.65
N PHE A 237 2.70 23.37 30.12
CA PHE A 237 2.85 23.96 31.46
C PHE A 237 1.69 23.69 32.44
N ASP A 238 0.64 22.97 32.02
CA ASP A 238 -0.39 22.36 32.89
C ASP A 238 -0.16 20.84 33.05
#